data_AF-A0A540V7K9-F1
#
_entry.id   AF-A0A540V7K9-F1
#
_cell.length_a   1.000
_cell.length_b   1.000
_cell.length_c   1.000
_cell.angle_alpha   90.00
_cell.angle_beta   90.00
_cell.angle_gamma   90.00
#
_symmetry.space_group_name_H-M   'P 1'
#
loop_
_entity.id
_entity.type
_entity.pdbx_description
1 polymer ?
#
loop_
_entity_poly.entity_id
_entity_poly.type
_entity_poly.pdbx_seq_one_letter_code
_entity_poly.pdbx_strand_id
1 'polypeptide(L)'
;AGASEGMHFHYGAYLIQRIRFQDSDPLLPALKACGYRTEADIYTENTTCVEFPIKAVGADNPNFASAGTVSIAEQFATQAFLQTYWSDNAVSCTITFQDSEGDQVESLLRQYRFITKSTSLLPYFGGSLQQAPKEPIDKETYEKRSQEITGNVEEVFSQLNSDVKDLELVDQTDCEGGACPIKGTHHHHHH
;
A
#
# COMPACT_ATOMS: atom_id res chain seq x y z
N ALA A 1 11.25 -2.09 -0.31
CA ALA A 1 11.65 -3.52 -0.21
C ALA A 1 10.59 -4.50 -0.74
N GLY A 2 9.32 -4.11 -0.96
CA GLY A 2 8.31 -5.05 -1.49
C GLY A 2 7.96 -6.23 -0.58
N ALA A 3 8.25 -6.10 0.73
CA ALA A 3 7.96 -7.12 1.73
C ALA A 3 6.60 -6.87 2.39
N SER A 4 6.07 -7.89 3.07
CA SER A 4 4.94 -7.73 3.99
C SER A 4 5.26 -6.70 5.09
N GLU A 5 4.29 -5.90 5.49
CA GLU A 5 4.45 -4.89 6.53
C GLU A 5 4.52 -5.57 7.91
N GLY A 6 5.70 -5.69 8.51
CA GLY A 6 5.85 -6.37 9.81
C GLY A 6 5.33 -7.80 9.80
N MET A 7 4.31 -8.09 10.62
CA MET A 7 3.64 -9.40 10.68
C MET A 7 2.37 -9.47 9.82
N HIS A 8 2.04 -8.42 9.07
CA HIS A 8 0.82 -8.37 8.29
C HIS A 8 0.83 -9.41 7.16
N PHE A 9 -0.26 -10.14 7.02
CA PHE A 9 -0.52 -10.90 5.81
C PHE A 9 -0.71 -9.95 4.63
N HIS A 10 -0.31 -10.40 3.44
CA HIS A 10 -0.60 -9.66 2.22
C HIS A 10 -2.12 -9.51 2.05
N TYR A 11 -2.58 -8.39 1.50
CA TYR A 11 -4.02 -8.14 1.33
C TYR A 11 -4.69 -9.15 0.38
N GLY A 12 -3.93 -9.65 -0.61
CA GLY A 12 -4.33 -10.70 -1.55
C GLY A 12 -3.09 -11.28 -2.23
N ALA A 13 -3.26 -12.44 -2.88
CA ALA A 13 -2.18 -13.11 -3.62
C ALA A 13 -1.75 -12.30 -4.87
N TYR A 14 -2.75 -11.78 -5.58
CA TYR A 14 -2.61 -10.96 -6.77
C TYR A 14 -3.47 -9.71 -6.59
N LEU A 15 -2.87 -8.55 -6.82
CA LEU A 15 -3.48 -7.25 -6.54
C LEU A 15 -3.22 -6.28 -7.69
N ILE A 16 -4.17 -5.39 -7.96
CA ILE A 16 -3.86 -4.06 -8.49
C ILE A 16 -3.74 -3.12 -7.29
N GLN A 17 -2.60 -2.45 -7.18
CA GLN A 17 -2.42 -1.35 -6.23
C GLN A 17 -2.43 -0.02 -6.97
N ARG A 18 -3.30 0.91 -6.56
CA ARG A 18 -3.40 2.24 -7.17
C ARG A 18 -2.58 3.24 -6.37
N ILE A 19 -1.75 4.03 -7.07
CA ILE A 19 -1.08 5.21 -6.51
C ILE A 19 -1.65 6.44 -7.21
N ARG A 20 -1.94 7.47 -6.43
CA ARG A 20 -2.44 8.75 -6.92
C ARG A 20 -1.29 9.72 -7.09
N PHE A 21 -1.23 10.35 -8.26
CA PHE A 21 -0.27 11.38 -8.60
C PHE A 21 -1.02 12.65 -8.93
N GLN A 22 -0.45 13.80 -8.63
CA GLN A 22 -0.96 15.06 -9.16
C GLN A 22 -0.84 15.02 -10.70
N ASP A 23 -1.79 15.59 -11.44
CA ASP A 23 -1.78 15.54 -12.91
C ASP A 23 -0.55 16.19 -13.55
N SER A 24 0.12 17.08 -12.80
CA SER A 24 1.37 17.72 -13.19
C SER A 24 2.62 16.94 -12.80
N ASP A 25 2.49 15.74 -12.22
CA ASP A 25 3.63 14.95 -11.75
C ASP A 25 4.49 14.48 -12.94
N PRO A 26 5.80 14.75 -12.91
CA PRO A 26 6.69 14.42 -14.01
C PRO A 26 6.88 12.90 -14.24
N LEU A 27 6.52 12.04 -13.29
CA LEU A 27 6.56 10.59 -13.46
C LEU A 27 5.42 10.06 -14.33
N LEU A 28 4.29 10.78 -14.44
CA LEU A 28 3.12 10.31 -15.18
C LEU A 28 3.41 9.99 -16.66
N PRO A 29 4.14 10.84 -17.42
CA PRO A 29 4.56 10.49 -18.77
C PRO A 29 5.41 9.22 -18.85
N ALA A 30 6.37 9.04 -17.93
CA ALA A 30 7.24 7.87 -17.90
C ALA A 30 6.44 6.60 -17.59
N LEU A 31 5.54 6.64 -16.60
CA LEU A 31 4.65 5.54 -16.25
C LEU A 31 3.74 5.14 -17.44
N LYS A 32 3.14 6.11 -18.12
CA LYS A 32 2.33 5.84 -19.32
C LYS A 32 3.18 5.21 -20.44
N ALA A 33 4.39 5.72 -20.66
CA ALA A 33 5.31 5.17 -21.67
C ALA A 33 5.77 3.74 -21.37
N CYS A 34 5.89 3.37 -20.09
CA CYS A 34 6.22 2.01 -19.66
C CYS A 34 5.04 1.03 -19.74
N GLY A 35 3.83 1.50 -20.05
CA GLY A 35 2.63 0.66 -20.21
C GLY A 35 1.75 0.54 -18.96
N TYR A 36 2.00 1.34 -17.91
CA TYR A 36 1.10 1.37 -16.76
C TYR A 36 -0.25 1.98 -17.14
N ARG A 37 -1.35 1.34 -16.73
CA ARG A 37 -2.68 1.92 -16.92
C ARG A 37 -2.87 3.12 -16.00
N THR A 38 -3.50 4.15 -16.55
CA THR A 38 -3.79 5.39 -15.83
C THR A 38 -5.23 5.82 -16.08
N GLU A 39 -5.88 6.36 -15.06
CA GLU A 39 -7.25 6.88 -15.09
C GLU A 39 -7.33 8.15 -14.24
N ALA A 40 -8.26 9.06 -14.55
CA ALA A 40 -8.49 10.23 -13.71
C ALA A 40 -9.07 9.80 -12.34
N ASP A 41 -8.57 10.38 -11.25
CA ASP A 41 -9.10 10.10 -9.90
C ASP A 41 -10.50 10.71 -9.77
N ILE A 42 -11.47 9.91 -9.33
CA ILE A 42 -12.88 10.33 -9.21
C ILE A 42 -13.16 11.07 -7.89
N TYR A 43 -12.23 11.04 -6.94
CA TYR A 43 -12.41 11.59 -5.60
C TYR A 43 -11.68 12.92 -5.41
N THR A 44 -10.61 13.16 -6.16
CA THR A 44 -9.74 14.32 -6.05
C THR A 44 -9.51 14.93 -7.43
N GLU A 45 -9.81 16.21 -7.58
CA GLU A 45 -9.51 16.93 -8.82
C GLU A 45 -7.99 17.01 -9.10
N ASN A 46 -7.62 17.18 -10.37
CA ASN A 46 -6.23 17.32 -10.82
C ASN A 46 -5.32 16.17 -10.37
N THR A 47 -5.87 14.96 -10.31
CA THR A 47 -5.18 13.77 -9.81
C THR A 47 -5.42 12.61 -10.77
N THR A 48 -4.36 11.85 -11.05
CA THR A 48 -4.37 10.66 -11.88
C THR A 48 -4.05 9.44 -11.01
N CYS A 49 -4.88 8.40 -11.09
CA CYS A 49 -4.61 7.08 -10.55
C CYS A 49 -3.75 6.29 -11.54
N VAL A 50 -2.72 5.62 -11.03
CA VAL A 50 -1.86 4.70 -11.78
C VAL A 50 -1.96 3.31 -11.15
N GLU A 51 -2.20 2.30 -11.98
CA GLU A 51 -2.39 0.91 -11.55
C GLU A 51 -1.09 0.09 -11.61
N PHE A 52 -0.69 -0.49 -10.48
CA PHE A 52 0.49 -1.35 -10.34
C PHE A 52 0.05 -2.80 -10.06
N PRO A 53 0.23 -3.74 -11.01
CA PRO A 53 -0.02 -5.15 -10.75
C PRO A 53 1.07 -5.74 -9.85
N ILE A 54 0.66 -6.32 -8.72
CA ILE A 54 1.56 -6.86 -7.70
C ILE A 54 1.19 -8.32 -7.43
N LYS A 55 2.23 -9.17 -7.39
CA LYS A 55 2.16 -10.54 -6.91
C LYS A 55 2.83 -10.63 -5.55
N ALA A 56 2.09 -11.09 -4.55
CA ALA A 56 2.63 -11.32 -3.22
C ALA A 56 3.70 -12.42 -3.23
N VAL A 57 4.66 -12.32 -2.32
CA VAL A 57 5.67 -13.37 -2.14
C VAL A 57 4.95 -14.64 -1.71
N GLY A 58 5.24 -15.76 -2.41
CA GLY A 58 4.59 -17.04 -2.12
C GLY A 58 3.12 -17.14 -2.55
N ALA A 59 2.62 -16.25 -3.42
CA ALA A 59 1.24 -16.29 -3.91
C ALA A 59 0.79 -17.63 -4.52
N ASP A 60 1.71 -18.44 -5.05
CA ASP A 60 1.41 -19.79 -5.58
C ASP A 60 1.57 -20.91 -4.52
N ASN A 61 1.95 -20.57 -3.29
CA ASN A 61 2.08 -21.56 -2.21
C ASN A 61 0.68 -21.93 -1.71
N PRO A 62 0.33 -23.22 -1.58
CA PRO A 62 -0.97 -23.64 -1.04
C PRO A 62 -1.21 -23.16 0.40
N ASN A 63 -0.16 -22.82 1.15
CA ASN A 63 -0.25 -22.25 2.49
C ASN A 63 -0.27 -20.72 2.49
N PHE A 64 -0.35 -20.07 1.33
CA PHE A 64 -0.52 -18.62 1.27
C PHE A 64 -1.86 -18.25 1.89
N ALA A 65 -1.83 -17.28 2.79
CA ALA A 65 -3.02 -16.76 3.43
C ALA A 65 -3.00 -15.23 3.33
N SER A 66 -4.13 -14.64 2.95
CA SER A 66 -4.27 -13.19 2.84
C SER A 66 -5.01 -12.62 4.04
N ALA A 67 -4.89 -11.31 4.27
CA ALA A 67 -5.64 -10.62 5.32
C ALA A 67 -7.18 -10.82 5.20
N GLY A 68 -7.69 -11.14 4.00
CA GLY A 68 -9.10 -11.45 3.78
C GLY A 68 -9.48 -12.91 4.06
N THR A 69 -8.53 -13.85 4.10
CA THR A 69 -8.80 -15.29 4.32
C THR A 69 -8.33 -15.80 5.67
N VAL A 70 -7.36 -15.14 6.30
CA VAL A 70 -6.85 -15.52 7.62
C VAL A 70 -7.91 -15.17 8.67
N SER A 71 -8.31 -16.15 9.46
CA SER A 71 -9.28 -15.94 10.53
C SER A 71 -8.78 -14.91 11.55
N ILE A 72 -9.69 -14.15 12.14
CA ILE A 72 -9.35 -13.22 13.23
C ILE A 72 -8.57 -13.92 14.36
N ALA A 73 -8.94 -15.16 14.70
CA ALA A 73 -8.29 -15.94 15.74
C ALA A 73 -6.82 -16.25 15.43
N GLU A 74 -6.52 -16.61 14.18
CA GLU A 74 -5.15 -16.87 13.74
C GLU A 74 -4.30 -15.59 13.77
N GLN A 75 -4.85 -14.44 13.36
CA GLN A 75 -4.15 -13.16 13.45
C GLN A 75 -3.77 -12.80 14.90
N PHE A 76 -4.68 -13.00 15.87
CA PHE A 76 -4.37 -12.83 17.29
C PHE A 76 -3.27 -13.81 17.76
N ALA A 77 -3.34 -15.07 17.35
CA ALA A 77 -2.34 -16.07 17.69
C ALA A 77 -0.95 -15.70 17.14
N THR A 78 -0.86 -15.20 15.91
CA THR A 78 0.38 -14.71 15.31
C THR A 78 0.95 -13.51 16.06
N GLN A 79 0.11 -12.54 16.45
CA GLN A 79 0.54 -11.41 17.28
C GLN A 79 1.13 -11.90 18.61
N ALA A 80 0.40 -12.80 19.29
CA ALA A 80 0.81 -13.37 20.56
C ALA A 80 2.11 -14.16 20.46
N PHE A 81 2.31 -14.91 19.38
CA PHE A 81 3.54 -15.65 19.11
C PHE A 81 4.75 -14.72 19.06
N LEU A 82 4.70 -13.66 18.25
CA LEU A 82 5.78 -12.68 18.17
C LEU A 82 5.98 -11.95 19.50
N GLN A 83 4.89 -11.62 20.20
CA GLN A 83 4.95 -10.95 21.49
C GLN A 83 5.61 -11.82 22.57
N THR A 84 5.51 -13.14 22.46
CA THR A 84 6.04 -14.09 23.45
C THR A 84 7.50 -14.43 23.19
N TYR A 85 7.87 -14.67 21.93
CA TYR A 85 9.16 -15.30 21.59
C TYR A 85 10.15 -14.37 20.89
N TRP A 86 9.72 -13.20 20.42
CA TRP A 86 10.57 -12.31 19.64
C TRP A 86 10.67 -10.90 20.23
N SER A 87 9.54 -10.29 20.56
CA SER A 87 9.48 -8.87 20.93
C SER A 87 9.45 -8.66 22.45
N ASP A 88 10.46 -7.95 22.96
CA ASP A 88 10.47 -7.38 24.30
C ASP A 88 9.66 -6.06 24.39
N ASN A 89 9.43 -5.42 23.26
CA ASN A 89 8.56 -4.27 23.06
C ASN A 89 7.13 -4.73 22.67
N ALA A 90 6.32 -3.86 22.09
CA ALA A 90 5.00 -4.20 21.57
C ALA A 90 5.06 -4.65 20.11
N VAL A 91 4.16 -5.56 19.71
CA VAL A 91 4.00 -5.98 18.31
C VAL A 91 2.91 -5.13 17.65
N SER A 92 3.31 -4.22 16.76
CA SER A 92 2.38 -3.40 15.98
C SER A 92 1.76 -4.23 14.85
N CYS A 93 0.46 -4.44 14.91
CA CYS A 93 -0.33 -4.96 13.80
C CYS A 93 -1.79 -4.49 13.90
N THR A 94 -2.37 -4.13 12.77
CA THR A 94 -3.82 -4.07 12.57
C THR A 94 -4.36 -5.47 12.25
N ILE A 95 -5.16 -6.02 13.15
CA ILE A 95 -5.92 -7.26 12.94
C ILE A 95 -7.20 -6.90 12.19
N THR A 96 -7.45 -7.56 11.05
CA THR A 96 -8.67 -7.37 10.26
C THR A 96 -9.66 -8.49 10.51
N PHE A 97 -10.96 -8.21 10.43
CA PHE A 97 -12.00 -9.23 10.62
C PHE A 97 -13.19 -8.98 9.71
N GLN A 98 -13.77 -10.05 9.16
CA GLN A 98 -15.00 -9.97 8.38
C GLN A 98 -16.20 -9.71 9.29
N ASP A 99 -17.32 -9.23 8.73
CA ASP A 99 -18.56 -9.00 9.50
C ASP A 99 -19.02 -10.26 10.25
N SER A 100 -18.85 -11.45 9.65
CA SER A 100 -19.17 -12.75 10.25
C SER A 100 -18.29 -13.14 11.44
N GLU A 101 -17.15 -12.46 11.63
CA GLU A 101 -16.19 -12.71 12.71
C GLU A 101 -16.32 -11.71 13.85
N GLY A 102 -17.18 -10.69 13.72
CA GLY A 102 -17.34 -9.63 14.71
C GLY A 102 -17.66 -10.15 16.12
N ASP A 103 -18.49 -11.18 16.23
CA ASP A 103 -18.87 -11.79 17.51
C ASP A 103 -17.68 -12.46 18.24
N GLN A 104 -16.58 -12.75 17.55
CA GLN A 104 -15.38 -13.36 18.13
C GLN A 104 -14.46 -12.33 18.81
N VAL A 105 -14.59 -11.05 18.46
CA VAL A 105 -13.67 -9.98 18.88
C VAL A 105 -13.52 -9.90 20.39
N GLU A 106 -14.64 -9.86 21.11
CA GLU A 106 -14.63 -9.72 22.57
C GLU A 106 -13.93 -10.91 23.25
N SER A 107 -14.24 -12.13 22.77
CA SER A 107 -13.69 -13.36 23.33
C SER A 107 -12.18 -13.45 23.13
N LEU A 108 -11.69 -13.08 21.94
CA LEU A 108 -10.26 -13.07 21.63
C LEU A 108 -9.50 -12.00 22.43
N LEU A 109 -10.04 -10.78 22.53
CA LEU A 109 -9.46 -9.73 23.37
C LEU A 109 -9.33 -10.20 24.83
N ARG A 110 -10.36 -10.85 25.38
CA ARG A 110 -10.30 -11.41 26.73
C ARG A 110 -9.27 -12.53 26.82
N GLN A 111 -9.20 -13.43 25.85
CA GLN A 111 -8.26 -14.55 25.84
C GLN A 111 -6.79 -14.07 25.87
N TYR A 112 -6.43 -13.07 25.06
CA TYR A 112 -5.05 -12.62 24.88
C TYR A 112 -4.62 -11.46 25.80
N ARG A 113 -5.50 -11.00 26.71
CA ARG A 113 -5.29 -9.82 27.59
C ARG A 113 -4.01 -9.81 28.43
N PHE A 114 -3.40 -10.96 28.68
CA PHE A 114 -2.15 -11.05 29.47
C PHE A 114 -0.88 -11.16 28.61
N ILE A 115 -1.03 -11.27 27.30
CA ILE A 115 0.08 -11.40 26.35
C ILE A 115 0.20 -10.09 25.56
N THR A 116 -0.91 -9.61 25.01
CA THR A 116 -0.93 -8.47 24.09
C THR A 116 -0.70 -7.14 24.80
N LYS A 117 0.38 -6.43 24.45
CA LYS A 117 0.71 -5.11 25.01
C LYS A 117 -0.06 -3.96 24.34
N SER A 118 -0.30 -4.08 23.04
CA SER A 118 -1.14 -3.16 22.26
C SER A 118 -1.82 -3.95 21.14
N THR A 119 -3.01 -3.54 20.73
CA THR A 119 -3.72 -4.16 19.61
C THR A 119 -4.56 -3.12 18.90
N SER A 120 -4.66 -3.25 17.58
CA SER A 120 -5.50 -2.44 16.72
C SER A 120 -6.36 -3.39 15.90
N LEU A 121 -7.67 -3.15 15.87
CA LEU A 121 -8.61 -3.94 15.09
C LEU A 121 -9.32 -3.03 14.09
N LEU A 122 -9.46 -3.50 12.86
CA LEU A 122 -10.18 -2.78 11.81
C LEU A 122 -11.10 -3.76 11.07
N PRO A 123 -12.41 -3.48 10.90
CA PRO A 123 -13.24 -4.32 10.08
C PRO A 123 -12.67 -4.42 8.66
N TYR A 124 -12.62 -5.62 8.11
CA TYR A 124 -12.16 -5.85 6.75
C TYR A 124 -13.22 -5.32 5.79
N PHE A 125 -13.04 -4.10 5.31
CA PHE A 125 -13.88 -3.56 4.25
C PHE A 125 -13.31 -3.98 2.89
N GLY A 126 -13.88 -5.04 2.32
CA GLY A 126 -13.68 -5.44 0.92
C GLY A 126 -14.65 -4.76 -0.05
N GLY A 127 -15.34 -3.71 0.38
CA GLY A 127 -16.36 -3.03 -0.42
C GLY A 127 -15.82 -2.54 -1.77
N SER A 128 -16.70 -2.52 -2.79
CA SER A 128 -16.40 -2.01 -4.13
C SER A 128 -16.24 -0.48 -4.11
N LEU A 129 -15.10 -0.01 -3.62
CA LEU A 129 -14.63 1.32 -3.96
C LEU A 129 -14.29 1.31 -5.44
N GLN A 130 -14.90 2.21 -6.22
CA GLN A 130 -14.71 2.26 -7.67
C GLN A 130 -13.22 2.42 -8.05
N GLN A 131 -12.44 3.15 -7.25
CA GLN A 131 -10.98 3.22 -7.35
C GLN A 131 -10.35 2.78 -6.02
N ALA A 132 -10.55 1.51 -5.67
CA ALA A 132 -9.94 0.93 -4.47
C ALA A 132 -8.40 1.04 -4.55
N PRO A 133 -7.72 1.45 -3.45
CA PRO A 133 -6.26 1.55 -3.44
C PRO A 133 -5.57 0.18 -3.56
N LYS A 134 -6.22 -0.89 -3.08
CA LYS A 134 -5.81 -2.28 -3.26
C LYS A 134 -7.02 -3.07 -3.75
N GLU A 135 -6.95 -3.61 -4.95
CA GLU A 135 -8.02 -4.38 -5.58
C GLU A 135 -7.57 -5.83 -5.78
N PRO A 136 -8.26 -6.82 -5.18
CA PRO A 136 -7.98 -8.23 -5.41
C PRO A 136 -8.34 -8.62 -6.84
N ILE A 137 -7.41 -9.27 -7.52
CA ILE A 137 -7.58 -9.79 -8.88
C ILE A 137 -7.19 -11.27 -8.93
N ASP A 138 -7.60 -11.95 -10.00
CA ASP A 138 -7.11 -13.30 -10.28
C ASP A 138 -5.72 -13.29 -10.92
N LYS A 139 -5.12 -14.48 -10.99
CA LYS A 139 -3.78 -14.69 -11.57
C LYS A 139 -3.74 -14.34 -13.05
N GLU A 140 -4.77 -14.69 -13.81
CA GLU A 140 -4.82 -14.42 -15.26
C GLU A 140 -4.82 -12.92 -15.55
N THR A 141 -5.57 -12.16 -14.75
CA THR A 141 -5.60 -10.70 -14.80
C THR A 141 -4.24 -10.15 -14.46
N TYR A 142 -3.59 -10.63 -13.38
CA TYR A 142 -2.24 -10.19 -13.03
C TYR A 142 -1.24 -10.44 -14.17
N GLU A 143 -1.27 -11.62 -14.79
CA GLU A 143 -0.38 -11.98 -15.89
C GLU A 143 -0.61 -11.08 -17.11
N LYS A 144 -1.85 -10.82 -17.50
CA LYS A 144 -2.17 -9.89 -18.60
C LYS A 144 -1.68 -8.47 -18.29
N ARG A 145 -1.96 -7.97 -17.09
CA ARG A 145 -1.64 -6.60 -16.68
C ARG A 145 -0.14 -6.38 -16.51
N SER A 146 0.60 -7.39 -16.06
CA SER A 146 2.06 -7.32 -15.97
C SER A 146 2.73 -7.38 -17.34
N GLN A 147 2.17 -8.11 -18.31
CA GLN A 147 2.68 -8.13 -19.69
C GLN A 147 2.49 -6.80 -20.43
N GLU A 148 1.51 -5.98 -20.05
CA GLU A 148 1.35 -4.63 -20.58
C GLU A 148 2.51 -3.70 -20.18
N ILE A 149 3.20 -4.01 -19.07
CA ILE A 149 4.29 -3.20 -18.54
C ILE A 149 5.62 -3.73 -19.06
N THR A 150 6.14 -3.09 -20.11
CA THR A 150 7.36 -3.52 -20.79
C THR A 150 8.58 -2.63 -20.55
N GLY A 151 8.39 -1.49 -19.88
CA GLY A 151 9.45 -0.52 -19.62
C GLY A 151 9.88 -0.49 -18.15
N ASN A 152 11.18 -0.23 -17.91
CA ASN A 152 11.67 0.15 -16.60
C ASN A 152 11.46 1.66 -16.39
N VAL A 153 10.55 2.03 -15.49
CA VAL A 153 10.19 3.44 -15.24
C VAL A 153 11.37 4.27 -14.75
N GLU A 154 12.28 3.67 -13.98
CA GLU A 154 13.46 4.37 -13.46
C GLU A 154 14.37 4.83 -14.60
N GLU A 155 14.62 3.94 -15.56
CA GLU A 155 15.45 4.22 -16.73
C GLU A 155 14.80 5.25 -17.65
N VAL A 156 13.50 5.07 -17.95
CA VAL A 156 12.74 5.98 -18.83
C VAL A 156 12.67 7.37 -18.22
N PHE A 157 12.40 7.46 -16.92
CA PHE A 157 12.33 8.74 -16.22
C PHE A 157 13.69 9.44 -16.14
N SER A 158 14.76 8.68 -15.86
CA SER A 158 16.13 9.23 -15.83
C SER A 158 16.56 9.82 -17.17
N GLN A 159 16.19 9.17 -18.29
CA GLN A 159 16.43 9.70 -19.63
C GLN A 159 15.64 10.99 -19.88
N LEU A 160 14.34 11.00 -19.54
CA LEU A 160 13.49 12.19 -19.70
C LEU A 160 13.98 13.39 -18.88
N ASN A 161 14.48 13.17 -17.66
CA ASN A 161 15.04 14.25 -16.82
C ASN A 161 16.39 14.76 -17.32
N SER A 162 17.17 13.91 -17.98
CA SER A 162 18.44 14.34 -18.58
C SER A 162 18.22 15.27 -19.78
N ASP A 163 17.11 15.06 -20.50
CA ASP A 163 16.73 15.82 -21.68
C ASP A 163 15.93 17.10 -21.33
N VAL A 164 15.23 17.12 -20.19
CA VAL A 164 14.41 18.25 -19.72
C VAL A 164 15.03 18.89 -18.48
N LYS A 165 15.66 20.05 -18.64
CA LYS A 165 16.40 20.79 -17.60
C LYS A 165 15.63 21.19 -16.33
N ASP A 166 14.30 21.04 -16.30
CA ASP A 166 13.44 21.50 -15.20
C ASP A 166 12.58 20.38 -14.56
N LEU A 167 12.87 19.09 -14.81
CA LEU A 167 12.20 17.98 -14.12
C LEU A 167 12.91 17.68 -12.78
N GLU A 168 12.58 18.43 -11.74
CA GLU A 168 13.05 18.14 -10.38
C GLU A 168 12.14 17.15 -9.65
N LEU A 169 12.73 16.07 -9.13
CA LEU A 169 12.16 15.30 -8.03
C LEU A 169 12.29 16.13 -6.76
N VAL A 170 11.24 16.21 -5.96
CA VAL A 170 11.35 16.76 -4.60
C VAL A 170 12.27 15.83 -3.80
N ASP A 171 13.44 16.35 -3.44
CA ASP A 171 14.51 15.60 -2.81
C ASP A 171 14.12 15.10 -1.41
N GLN A 172 14.59 13.91 -1.03
CA GLN A 172 14.37 13.29 0.29
C GLN A 172 15.22 13.93 1.40
N THR A 173 16.02 14.94 1.08
CA THR A 173 16.84 15.69 2.04
C THR A 173 16.02 16.46 3.08
N ASP A 174 14.71 16.65 2.86
CA ASP A 174 13.81 17.30 3.83
C ASP A 174 13.39 16.42 5.02
N CYS A 175 13.78 15.14 5.07
CA CYS A 175 13.47 14.25 6.20
C CYS A 175 14.53 14.22 7.33
N GLU A 176 15.66 14.92 7.20
CA GLU A 176 16.65 14.99 8.30
C GLU A 176 16.29 16.00 9.40
N GLY A 177 15.32 16.90 9.14
CA GLY A 177 14.99 18.02 10.05
C GLY A 177 13.74 17.86 10.92
N GLY A 178 12.93 16.81 10.76
CA GLY A 178 11.73 16.59 11.59
C GLY A 178 10.64 17.67 11.48
N ALA A 179 10.63 18.48 10.43
CA ALA A 179 9.59 19.48 10.17
C ALA A 179 9.01 19.31 8.75
N CYS A 180 7.70 19.13 8.63
CA CYS A 180 7.01 19.17 7.34
C CYS A 180 7.10 20.60 6.75
N PRO A 181 7.63 20.78 5.53
CA PRO A 181 7.66 22.10 4.91
C PRO A 181 6.25 22.53 4.50
N ILE A 182 5.77 23.59 5.14
CA ILE A 182 4.55 24.31 4.78
C ILE A 182 4.94 25.29 3.67
N LYS A 183 4.47 25.09 2.43
CA LYS A 183 4.61 26.11 1.38
C LYS A 183 3.69 27.29 1.71
N GLY A 184 4.23 28.28 2.41
CA GLY A 184 3.65 29.61 2.50
C GLY A 184 3.83 30.34 1.18
N THR A 185 2.73 30.65 0.50
CA THR A 185 2.69 31.57 -0.63
C THR A 185 3.21 32.94 -0.21
N HIS A 186 4.47 33.26 -0.49
CA HIS A 186 4.97 34.62 -0.40
C HIS A 186 4.56 35.39 -1.66
N HIS A 187 3.54 36.24 -1.51
CA HIS A 187 3.29 37.33 -2.45
C HIS A 187 4.50 38.28 -2.46
N HIS A 188 5.17 38.39 -3.60
CA HIS A 188 6.05 39.52 -3.88
C HIS A 188 5.20 40.79 -4.06
N HIS A 189 5.33 41.73 -3.13
CA HIS A 189 5.00 43.13 -3.37
C HIS A 189 6.28 43.87 -3.75
N HIS A 190 6.28 44.41 -4.98
CA HIS A 190 7.23 45.41 -5.44
C HIS A 190 6.90 46.76 -4.82
N HIS A 191 7.89 47.41 -4.24
CA HIS A 191 8.06 48.86 -4.23
C HIS A 191 9.54 49.22 -4.27
#